data_AF-A0A814HHL1-F1
#
_entry.id   AF-A0A814HHL1-F1
#
_cell.length_a   1.000
_cell.length_b   1.000
_cell.length_c   1.000
_cell.angle_alpha   90.00
_cell.angle_beta   90.00
_cell.angle_gamma   90.00
#
_symmetry.space_group_name_H-M   'P 1'
#
loop_
_entity.id
_entity.type
_entity.pdbx_description
1 polymer ?
#
loop_
_entity_poly.entity_id
_entity_poly.type
_entity_poly.pdbx_seq_one_letter_code
_entity_poly.pdbx_strand_id
1 'polypeptide(L)'
;MLRMLATRCMMQAVYFCSGFESDIKSFEHYGLATPIYTHFTSPIRRYADVLVHRLLAAGINADATFPDLLNKRVLQQICNNLNYRHRMAQYAARASVDLHTQLFFKNMNTDEDGYVFAVRKNALQILLPRYGLETTLFLRDKDGKSIGEFNEEESTQTINNLTIHMFDPVTVQISVDSNNIQRQRIQIRLVKPFIDGFSVSPIVKNKTALEEVDNTITTPVKRLKVKSSK
;
A
#
# COMPACT_ATOMS: atom_id res chain seq x y z
N MET A 1 4.83 12.77 -1.42
CA MET A 1 3.70 12.41 -2.32
C MET A 1 4.16 12.05 -3.73
N LEU A 2 4.87 12.95 -4.43
CA LEU A 2 5.37 12.72 -5.79
C LEU A 2 6.14 11.40 -5.96
N ARG A 3 7.01 11.04 -5.00
CA ARG A 3 7.72 9.75 -5.03
C ARG A 3 6.77 8.54 -5.09
N MET A 4 5.66 8.55 -4.35
CA MET A 4 4.69 7.45 -4.39
C MET A 4 3.98 7.38 -5.74
N LEU A 5 3.64 8.52 -6.34
CA LEU A 5 3.08 8.57 -7.69
C LEU A 5 4.06 8.04 -8.73
N ALA A 6 5.32 8.44 -8.66
CA ALA A 6 6.37 7.93 -9.55
C ALA A 6 6.51 6.41 -9.43
N THR A 7 6.45 5.85 -8.22
CA THR A 7 6.50 4.39 -8.00
C THR A 7 5.32 3.66 -8.66
N ARG A 8 4.14 4.27 -8.79
CA ARG A 8 3.00 3.65 -9.49
C ARG A 8 3.20 3.55 -10.99
N CYS A 9 4.00 4.41 -11.57
CA CYS A 9 4.32 4.41 -13.00
C CYS A 9 5.46 3.44 -13.34
N MET A 10 6.12 2.84 -12.35
CA MET A 10 7.19 1.88 -12.57
C MET A 10 6.65 0.52 -13.02
N MET A 11 7.37 -0.12 -13.93
CA MET A 11 7.09 -1.50 -14.33
C MET A 11 7.45 -2.48 -13.21
N GLN A 12 6.72 -3.60 -13.14
CA GLN A 12 7.02 -4.66 -12.20
C GLN A 12 8.31 -5.38 -12.60
N ALA A 13 9.28 -5.46 -11.68
CA ALA A 13 10.48 -6.28 -11.87
C ALA A 13 10.11 -7.78 -11.89
N VAL A 14 10.74 -8.53 -12.80
CA VAL A 14 10.47 -9.96 -13.03
C VAL A 14 11.78 -10.75 -13.09
N TYR A 15 11.72 -12.02 -12.68
CA TYR A 15 12.77 -12.98 -12.94
C TYR A 15 12.67 -13.48 -14.37
N PHE A 16 13.80 -13.71 -15.02
CA PHE A 16 13.88 -14.30 -16.35
C PHE A 16 15.10 -15.21 -16.47
N CYS A 17 15.10 -16.11 -17.45
CA CYS A 17 16.26 -16.93 -17.77
C CYS A 17 17.11 -16.22 -18.84
N SER A 18 18.39 -16.02 -18.58
CA SER A 18 19.33 -15.39 -19.52
C SER A 18 19.46 -16.15 -20.86
N GLY A 19 19.09 -17.43 -20.90
CA GLY A 19 19.15 -18.23 -22.13
C GLY A 19 17.99 -18.00 -23.11
N PHE A 20 16.94 -17.29 -22.70
CA PHE A 20 15.75 -16.98 -23.51
C PHE A 20 15.71 -15.54 -24.02
N GLU A 21 16.56 -14.69 -23.48
CA GLU A 21 16.57 -13.26 -23.73
C GLU A 21 17.82 -12.92 -24.54
N SER A 22 17.64 -12.24 -25.66
CA SER A 22 18.70 -11.97 -26.63
C SER A 22 19.28 -10.57 -26.53
N ASP A 23 18.52 -9.62 -25.99
CA ASP A 23 18.98 -8.23 -25.83
C ASP A 23 19.66 -8.06 -24.47
N ILE A 24 20.94 -7.68 -24.47
CA ILE A 24 21.71 -7.40 -23.24
C ILE A 24 21.08 -6.26 -22.44
N LYS A 25 20.42 -5.29 -23.10
CA LYS A 25 19.75 -4.17 -22.41
C LYS A 25 18.62 -4.62 -21.50
N SER A 26 18.00 -5.76 -21.78
CA SER A 26 16.94 -6.30 -20.95
C SER A 26 17.44 -6.80 -19.57
N PHE A 27 18.75 -6.94 -19.39
CA PHE A 27 19.34 -7.39 -18.12
C PHE A 27 19.51 -6.22 -17.13
N GLU A 28 19.42 -4.98 -17.63
CA GLU A 28 19.57 -3.77 -16.85
C GLU A 28 18.41 -3.61 -15.87
N HIS A 29 18.74 -3.31 -14.62
CA HIS A 29 17.76 -3.07 -13.57
C HIS A 29 17.53 -1.57 -13.37
N TYR A 30 16.52 -1.02 -14.05
CA TYR A 30 16.20 0.42 -14.02
C TYR A 30 16.13 1.01 -12.60
N GLY A 31 15.41 0.35 -11.68
CA GLY A 31 15.22 0.86 -10.32
C GLY A 31 16.47 0.82 -9.42
N LEU A 32 17.54 0.14 -9.83
CA LEU A 32 18.80 0.04 -9.08
C LEU A 32 19.97 0.69 -9.83
N ALA A 33 19.77 1.11 -11.08
CA ALA A 33 20.81 1.62 -11.97
C ALA A 33 22.02 0.66 -12.10
N THR A 34 21.77 -0.65 -12.20
CA THR A 34 22.81 -1.68 -12.35
C THR A 34 22.61 -2.48 -13.64
N PRO A 35 23.68 -2.88 -14.36
CA PRO A 35 23.58 -3.57 -15.63
C PRO A 35 23.12 -5.04 -15.52
N ILE A 36 23.30 -5.67 -14.36
CA ILE A 36 22.83 -7.01 -14.07
C ILE A 36 22.49 -7.13 -12.58
N TYR A 37 21.42 -7.86 -12.27
CA TYR A 37 20.99 -8.05 -10.89
C TYR A 37 20.32 -9.41 -10.68
N THR A 38 20.52 -10.01 -9.51
CA THR A 38 19.78 -11.19 -9.06
C THR A 38 19.65 -11.20 -7.53
N HIS A 39 18.68 -11.95 -7.01
CA HIS A 39 18.54 -12.13 -5.57
C HIS A 39 19.35 -13.33 -5.06
N PHE A 40 19.97 -13.17 -3.88
CA PHE A 40 20.85 -14.20 -3.30
C PHE A 40 20.68 -14.37 -1.78
N THR A 41 20.35 -13.29 -1.07
CA THR A 41 20.55 -13.18 0.39
C THR A 41 19.51 -13.88 1.27
N SER A 42 18.48 -14.52 0.72
CA SER A 42 17.37 -15.06 1.53
C SER A 42 16.75 -16.35 0.98
N PRO A 43 17.52 -17.45 0.84
CA PRO A 43 17.03 -18.74 0.33
C PRO A 43 15.88 -19.33 1.13
N ILE A 44 15.77 -19.02 2.42
CA ILE A 44 14.67 -19.51 3.28
C ILE A 44 13.29 -19.00 2.81
N ARG A 45 13.22 -17.77 2.28
CA ARG A 45 11.95 -17.12 1.88
C ARG A 45 11.76 -16.96 0.37
N ARG A 46 12.79 -17.22 -0.44
CA ARG A 46 12.75 -17.08 -1.90
C ARG A 46 13.41 -18.26 -2.57
N TYR A 47 12.64 -18.99 -3.38
CA TYR A 47 13.17 -20.10 -4.17
C TYR A 47 14.14 -19.65 -5.27
N ALA A 48 14.00 -18.41 -5.79
CA ALA A 48 14.98 -17.83 -6.70
C ALA A 48 16.40 -17.85 -6.11
N ASP A 49 16.54 -17.43 -4.85
CA ASP A 49 17.82 -17.43 -4.15
C ASP A 49 18.36 -18.86 -4.02
N VAL A 50 17.52 -19.87 -3.73
CA VAL A 50 17.94 -21.29 -3.69
C VAL A 50 18.55 -21.74 -5.02
N LEU A 51 17.97 -21.35 -6.15
CA LEU A 51 18.52 -21.65 -7.47
C LEU A 51 19.87 -20.96 -7.69
N VAL A 52 19.99 -19.69 -7.29
CA VAL A 52 21.25 -18.95 -7.40
C VAL A 52 22.33 -19.57 -6.53
N HIS A 53 22.00 -20.00 -5.30
CA HIS A 53 22.92 -20.73 -4.42
C HIS A 53 23.42 -22.03 -5.07
N ARG A 54 22.53 -22.82 -5.68
CA ARG A 54 22.90 -24.04 -6.41
C ARG A 54 23.79 -23.76 -7.63
N LEU A 55 23.43 -22.75 -8.43
CA LEU A 55 24.21 -22.33 -9.61
C LEU A 55 25.59 -21.80 -9.22
N LEU A 56 25.67 -21.04 -8.13
CA LEU A 56 26.95 -20.52 -7.63
C LEU A 56 27.83 -21.64 -7.08
N ALA A 57 27.27 -22.56 -6.29
CA ALA A 57 28.00 -23.72 -5.76
C ALA A 57 28.60 -24.57 -6.89
N ALA A 58 27.82 -24.81 -7.95
CA ALA A 58 28.31 -25.46 -9.15
C ALA A 58 29.38 -24.63 -9.89
N GLY A 59 29.19 -23.32 -10.02
CA GLY A 59 30.12 -22.42 -10.70
C GLY A 59 31.50 -22.30 -10.01
N ILE A 60 31.56 -22.50 -8.70
CA ILE A 60 32.81 -22.54 -7.92
C ILE A 60 33.32 -23.96 -7.66
N ASN A 61 32.71 -24.99 -8.25
CA ASN A 61 33.01 -26.41 -8.07
C ASN A 61 32.91 -26.90 -6.61
N ALA A 62 32.05 -26.29 -5.79
CA ALA A 62 31.76 -26.76 -4.44
C ALA A 62 30.69 -27.88 -4.41
N ASP A 63 29.89 -28.00 -5.47
CA ASP A 63 28.86 -29.03 -5.64
C ASP A 63 28.67 -29.37 -7.13
N ALA A 64 28.00 -30.48 -7.43
CA ALA A 64 27.77 -30.95 -8.80
C ALA A 64 26.50 -30.36 -9.43
N THR A 65 26.54 -30.13 -10.74
CA THR A 65 25.34 -29.76 -11.53
C THR A 65 24.47 -30.98 -11.81
N PHE A 66 23.16 -30.76 -11.93
CA PHE A 66 22.23 -31.73 -12.51
C PHE A 66 21.64 -31.21 -13.83
N PRO A 67 21.25 -32.08 -14.78
CA PRO A 67 20.85 -31.68 -16.14
C PRO A 67 19.71 -30.66 -16.19
N ASP A 68 18.72 -30.78 -15.31
CA ASP A 68 17.57 -29.87 -15.28
C ASP A 68 17.92 -28.44 -14.86
N LEU A 69 19.00 -28.26 -14.08
CA LEU A 69 19.46 -26.92 -13.64
C LEU A 69 19.96 -26.09 -14.82
N LEU A 70 20.54 -26.75 -15.83
CA LEU A 70 21.10 -26.11 -17.03
C LEU A 70 20.10 -26.07 -18.18
N ASN A 71 18.94 -26.71 -18.03
CA ASN A 71 17.90 -26.71 -19.05
C ASN A 71 17.15 -25.37 -19.07
N LYS A 72 17.43 -24.57 -20.10
CA LYS A 72 16.83 -23.25 -20.31
C LYS A 72 15.30 -23.27 -20.23
N ARG A 73 14.64 -24.27 -20.82
CA ARG A 73 13.16 -24.34 -20.91
C ARG A 73 12.55 -24.55 -19.52
N VAL A 74 13.14 -25.45 -18.74
CA VAL A 74 12.71 -25.73 -17.37
C VAL A 74 12.92 -24.49 -16.50
N LEU A 75 14.08 -23.84 -16.61
CA LEU A 75 14.38 -22.64 -15.84
C LEU A 75 13.42 -21.48 -16.15
N GLN A 76 13.08 -21.27 -17.42
CA GLN A 76 12.10 -20.26 -17.82
C GLN A 76 10.70 -20.54 -17.24
N GLN A 77 10.26 -21.80 -17.23
CA GLN A 77 8.99 -22.19 -16.61
C GLN A 77 9.00 -21.91 -15.10
N ILE A 78 10.12 -22.20 -14.43
CA ILE A 78 10.29 -21.88 -13.01
C ILE A 78 10.23 -20.37 -12.78
N CYS A 79 10.94 -19.56 -13.58
CA CYS A 79 10.89 -18.09 -13.50
C CYS A 79 9.45 -17.57 -13.64
N ASN A 80 8.70 -18.07 -14.62
CA ASN A 80 7.29 -17.68 -14.82
C ASN A 80 6.43 -18.01 -13.60
N ASN A 81 6.58 -19.21 -13.03
CA ASN A 81 5.87 -19.62 -11.82
C ASN A 81 6.26 -18.73 -10.62
N LEU A 82 7.55 -18.41 -10.45
CA LEU A 82 8.02 -17.54 -9.38
C LEU A 82 7.45 -16.12 -9.51
N ASN A 83 7.42 -15.56 -10.71
CA ASN A 83 6.82 -14.25 -10.98
C ASN A 83 5.32 -14.23 -10.64
N TYR A 84 4.59 -15.27 -11.06
CA TYR A 84 3.19 -15.43 -10.74
C TYR A 84 2.95 -15.51 -9.23
N ARG A 85 3.67 -16.42 -8.53
CA ARG A 85 3.54 -16.59 -7.08
C ARG A 85 3.95 -15.34 -6.31
N HIS A 86 4.97 -14.61 -6.77
CA HIS A 86 5.39 -13.35 -6.16
C HIS A 86 4.27 -12.29 -6.24
N ARG A 87 3.66 -12.12 -7.42
CA ARG A 87 2.52 -11.21 -7.60
C ARG A 87 1.33 -11.61 -6.72
N MET A 88 0.99 -12.89 -6.68
CA MET A 88 -0.11 -13.38 -5.85
C MET A 88 0.16 -13.17 -4.35
N ALA A 89 1.40 -13.37 -3.89
CA ALA A 89 1.79 -13.11 -2.51
C ALA A 89 1.62 -11.62 -2.14
N GLN A 90 1.98 -10.70 -3.04
CA GLN A 90 1.77 -9.27 -2.83
C GLN A 90 0.28 -8.91 -2.74
N TYR A 91 -0.57 -9.49 -3.61
CA TYR A 91 -2.01 -9.27 -3.56
C TYR A 91 -2.64 -9.80 -2.28
N ALA A 92 -2.25 -11.00 -1.85
CA ALA A 92 -2.72 -11.56 -0.58
C ALA A 92 -2.29 -10.70 0.62
N ALA A 93 -1.04 -10.22 0.63
CA ALA A 93 -0.55 -9.35 1.69
C ALA A 93 -1.32 -8.02 1.75
N ARG A 94 -1.56 -7.38 0.59
CA ARG A 94 -2.37 -6.13 0.52
C ARG A 94 -3.80 -6.37 0.99
N ALA A 95 -4.45 -7.43 0.50
CA ALA A 95 -5.81 -7.78 0.93
C ALA A 95 -5.90 -8.06 2.44
N SER A 96 -4.86 -8.67 3.02
CA SER A 96 -4.78 -8.86 4.48
C SER A 96 -4.69 -7.52 5.21
N VAL A 97 -3.84 -6.60 4.76
CA VAL A 97 -3.75 -5.25 5.35
C VAL A 97 -5.08 -4.50 5.21
N ASP A 98 -5.74 -4.57 4.06
CA ASP A 98 -7.04 -3.95 3.83
C ASP A 98 -8.09 -4.47 4.82
N LEU A 99 -8.16 -5.79 5.02
CA LEU A 99 -9.07 -6.42 5.98
C LEU A 99 -8.78 -5.97 7.42
N HIS A 100 -7.52 -5.96 7.83
CA HIS A 100 -7.15 -5.52 9.19
C HIS A 100 -7.43 -4.03 9.39
N THR A 101 -7.30 -3.22 8.34
CA THR A 101 -7.63 -1.80 8.39
C THR A 101 -9.14 -1.59 8.55
N GLN A 102 -9.97 -2.40 7.87
CA GLN A 102 -11.42 -2.39 8.09
C GLN A 102 -11.78 -2.80 9.52
N LEU A 103 -11.13 -3.84 10.07
CA LEU A 103 -11.33 -4.26 11.46
C LEU A 103 -10.95 -3.16 12.45
N PHE A 104 -9.87 -2.43 12.19
CA PHE A 104 -9.43 -1.31 13.02
C PHE A 104 -10.48 -0.19 13.05
N PHE A 105 -11.04 0.20 11.90
CA PHE A 105 -12.04 1.28 11.83
C PHE A 105 -13.49 0.86 12.13
N LYS A 106 -13.78 -0.42 12.34
CA LYS A 106 -15.16 -0.94 12.43
C LYS A 106 -16.04 -0.22 13.47
N ASN A 107 -15.46 0.17 14.61
CA ASN A 107 -16.18 0.83 15.70
C ASN A 107 -15.69 2.27 15.95
N MET A 108 -14.98 2.86 14.99
CA MET A 108 -14.38 4.18 15.14
C MET A 108 -14.79 5.09 13.99
N ASN A 109 -15.29 6.28 14.34
CA ASN A 109 -15.46 7.38 13.41
C ASN A 109 -14.44 8.45 13.80
N THR A 110 -13.50 8.73 12.90
CA THR A 110 -12.40 9.66 13.17
C THR A 110 -12.20 10.59 11.99
N ASP A 111 -12.03 11.88 12.31
CA ASP A 111 -11.61 12.89 11.35
C ASP A 111 -10.09 12.90 11.27
N GLU A 112 -9.59 12.82 10.04
CA GLU A 112 -8.17 12.72 9.73
C GLU A 112 -7.83 13.57 8.51
N ASP A 113 -6.62 14.11 8.53
CA ASP A 113 -6.11 14.91 7.42
C ASP A 113 -5.52 14.00 6.34
N GLY A 114 -5.84 14.34 5.11
CA GLY A 114 -5.40 13.67 3.90
C GLY A 114 -5.06 14.66 2.81
N TYR A 115 -4.64 14.12 1.68
CA TYR A 115 -4.29 14.89 0.51
C TYR A 115 -4.89 14.26 -0.74
N VAL A 116 -5.42 15.10 -1.62
CA VAL A 116 -5.88 14.64 -2.93
C VAL A 116 -4.65 14.24 -3.75
N PHE A 117 -4.53 12.98 -4.18
CA PHE A 117 -3.41 12.57 -5.02
C PHE A 117 -3.80 12.39 -6.49
N ALA A 118 -5.09 12.27 -6.78
CA ALA A 118 -5.61 12.26 -8.14
C ALA A 118 -7.07 12.72 -8.17
N VAL A 119 -7.39 13.51 -9.19
CA VAL A 119 -8.74 14.01 -9.45
C VAL A 119 -9.32 13.26 -10.65
N ARG A 120 -10.54 12.75 -10.53
CA ARG A 120 -11.28 12.04 -11.59
C ARG A 120 -12.58 12.77 -11.91
N LYS A 121 -13.20 12.44 -13.04
CA LYS A 121 -14.49 13.02 -13.50
C LYS A 121 -15.62 12.93 -12.46
N ASN A 122 -15.65 11.87 -11.67
CA ASN A 122 -16.72 11.61 -10.69
C ASN A 122 -16.22 11.32 -9.26
N ALA A 123 -14.92 11.48 -9.01
CA ALA A 123 -14.33 11.10 -7.74
C ALA A 123 -13.02 11.83 -7.45
N LEU A 124 -12.70 11.97 -6.17
CA LEU A 124 -11.40 12.41 -5.67
C LEU A 124 -10.70 11.22 -5.03
N GLN A 125 -9.45 10.97 -5.42
CA GLN A 125 -8.63 9.95 -4.76
C GLN A 125 -7.77 10.63 -3.70
N ILE A 126 -7.96 10.22 -2.45
CA ILE A 126 -7.38 10.85 -1.27
C ILE A 126 -6.45 9.85 -0.61
N LEU A 127 -5.28 10.33 -0.21
CA LEU A 127 -4.31 9.60 0.58
C LEU A 127 -4.35 10.11 2.01
N LEU A 128 -4.43 9.18 2.97
CA LEU A 128 -4.36 9.43 4.40
C LEU A 128 -2.98 8.98 4.92
N PRO A 129 -2.00 9.90 5.06
CA PRO A 129 -0.63 9.53 5.34
C PRO A 129 -0.45 8.80 6.66
N ARG A 130 -1.23 9.16 7.69
CA ARG A 130 -1.14 8.60 9.04
C ARG A 130 -1.36 7.08 9.07
N TYR A 131 -2.27 6.59 8.23
CA TYR A 131 -2.58 5.15 8.13
C TYR A 131 -2.02 4.51 6.86
N GLY A 132 -1.41 5.30 5.96
CA GLY A 132 -1.02 4.84 4.63
C GLY A 132 -2.20 4.38 3.79
N LEU A 133 -3.40 4.89 4.05
CA LEU A 133 -4.63 4.45 3.39
C LEU A 133 -4.92 5.29 2.15
N GLU A 134 -5.25 4.62 1.06
CA GLU A 134 -5.74 5.23 -0.16
C GLU A 134 -7.23 4.99 -0.30
N THR A 135 -7.98 6.04 -0.56
CA THR A 135 -9.44 5.96 -0.62
C THR A 135 -9.98 6.83 -1.75
N THR A 136 -11.19 6.54 -2.17
CA THR A 136 -11.86 7.25 -3.26
C THR A 136 -13.16 7.84 -2.74
N LEU A 137 -13.25 9.17 -2.75
CA LEU A 137 -14.44 9.93 -2.44
C LEU A 137 -15.24 10.14 -3.73
N PHE A 138 -16.42 9.54 -3.83
CA PHE A 138 -17.30 9.77 -4.98
C PHE A 138 -18.07 11.07 -4.81
N LEU A 139 -17.96 11.97 -5.80
CA LEU A 139 -18.64 13.27 -5.82
C LEU A 139 -20.04 13.12 -6.43
N ARG A 140 -20.93 12.38 -5.75
CA ARG A 140 -22.31 12.17 -6.19
C ARG A 140 -23.30 12.75 -5.19
N ASP A 141 -24.33 13.39 -5.72
CA ASP A 141 -25.47 13.84 -4.93
C ASP A 141 -26.37 12.64 -4.53
N LYS A 142 -27.35 12.88 -3.65
CA LYS A 142 -28.37 11.91 -3.25
C LYS A 142 -29.15 11.35 -4.46
N ASP A 143 -29.28 12.15 -5.52
CA ASP A 143 -29.92 11.77 -6.78
C ASP A 143 -28.95 11.09 -7.78
N GLY A 144 -27.69 10.83 -7.38
CA GLY A 144 -26.69 10.14 -8.17
C GLY A 144 -25.99 10.98 -9.25
N LYS A 145 -26.35 12.26 -9.39
CA LYS A 145 -25.69 13.22 -10.31
C LYS A 145 -24.33 13.65 -9.76
N SER A 146 -23.37 13.90 -10.64
CA SER A 146 -22.07 14.45 -10.27
C SER A 146 -22.22 15.90 -9.83
N ILE A 147 -21.66 16.25 -8.66
CA ILE A 147 -21.80 17.59 -8.06
C ILE A 147 -20.77 18.57 -8.65
N GLY A 148 -19.68 18.08 -9.24
CA GLY A 148 -18.58 18.91 -9.74
C GLY A 148 -18.45 18.97 -11.26
N GLU A 149 -17.94 20.10 -11.73
CA GLU A 149 -17.47 20.28 -13.11
C GLU A 149 -15.98 19.90 -13.20
N PHE A 150 -15.68 18.94 -14.07
CA PHE A 150 -14.31 18.45 -14.26
C PHE A 150 -13.61 19.18 -15.39
N ASN A 151 -12.47 19.80 -15.10
CA ASN A 151 -11.57 20.32 -16.12
C ASN A 151 -10.49 19.26 -16.45
N GLU A 152 -10.45 18.82 -17.71
CA GLU A 152 -9.54 17.78 -18.18
C GLU A 152 -8.10 18.29 -18.38
N GLU A 153 -7.92 19.57 -18.73
CA GLU A 153 -6.60 20.16 -18.97
C GLU A 153 -5.79 20.30 -17.68
N GLU A 154 -6.44 20.82 -16.63
CA GLU A 154 -5.80 21.04 -15.33
C GLU A 154 -6.00 19.87 -14.36
N SER A 155 -6.84 18.89 -14.72
CA SER A 155 -7.26 17.81 -13.82
C SER A 155 -7.81 18.34 -12.48
N THR A 156 -8.71 19.32 -12.56
CA THR A 156 -9.34 19.98 -11.41
C THR A 156 -10.84 19.69 -11.35
N GLN A 157 -11.41 19.78 -10.14
CA GLN A 157 -12.84 19.64 -9.90
C GLN A 157 -13.37 20.92 -9.25
N THR A 158 -14.33 21.56 -9.90
CA THR A 158 -14.97 22.79 -9.40
C THR A 158 -16.34 22.47 -8.83
N ILE A 159 -16.58 22.83 -7.57
CA ILE A 159 -17.85 22.62 -6.87
C ILE A 159 -18.27 23.93 -6.20
N ASN A 160 -19.40 24.52 -6.60
CA ASN A 160 -19.98 25.74 -6.00
C ASN A 160 -18.94 26.84 -5.72
N ASN A 161 -18.06 27.11 -6.69
CA ASN A 161 -16.97 28.11 -6.65
C ASN A 161 -15.68 27.68 -5.91
N LEU A 162 -15.59 26.45 -5.44
CA LEU A 162 -14.36 25.87 -4.89
C LEU A 162 -13.69 24.96 -5.93
N THR A 163 -12.45 25.27 -6.31
CA THR A 163 -11.62 24.44 -7.18
C THR A 163 -10.71 23.54 -6.33
N ILE A 164 -10.85 22.24 -6.50
CA ILE A 164 -10.00 21.23 -5.86
C ILE A 164 -8.94 20.79 -6.85
N HIS A 165 -7.68 20.97 -6.47
CA HIS A 165 -6.51 20.58 -7.23
C HIS A 165 -5.91 19.27 -6.69
N MET A 166 -5.04 18.70 -7.50
CA MET A 166 -4.14 17.66 -7.03
C MET A 166 -3.19 18.24 -5.97
N PHE A 167 -2.98 17.48 -4.90
CA PHE A 167 -2.17 17.78 -3.72
C PHE A 167 -2.78 18.72 -2.70
N ASP A 168 -4.02 19.16 -2.90
CA ASP A 168 -4.72 19.96 -1.91
C ASP A 168 -4.96 19.16 -0.62
N PRO A 169 -4.78 19.80 0.55
CA PRO A 169 -5.09 19.20 1.84
C PRO A 169 -6.61 19.13 2.03
N VAL A 170 -7.07 18.00 2.54
CA VAL A 170 -8.48 17.74 2.82
C VAL A 170 -8.61 17.04 4.16
N THR A 171 -9.64 17.38 4.93
CA THR A 171 -9.99 16.64 6.14
C THR A 171 -11.18 15.75 5.81
N VAL A 172 -11.04 14.46 6.07
CA VAL A 172 -12.09 13.47 5.83
C VAL A 172 -12.43 12.72 7.10
N GLN A 173 -13.70 12.35 7.21
CA GLN A 173 -14.20 11.46 8.23
C GLN A 173 -14.23 10.04 7.69
N ILE A 174 -13.60 9.13 8.43
CA ILE A 174 -13.50 7.71 8.07
C ILE A 174 -14.58 6.94 8.82
N SER A 175 -15.29 6.06 8.10
CA SER A 175 -16.24 5.10 8.66
C SER A 175 -16.20 3.79 7.87
N VAL A 176 -16.69 2.69 8.43
CA VAL A 176 -16.81 1.42 7.71
C VAL A 176 -18.25 1.21 7.27
N ASP A 177 -18.44 1.01 5.97
CA ASP A 177 -19.72 0.56 5.43
C ASP A 177 -19.82 -0.97 5.57
N SER A 178 -20.73 -1.41 6.42
CA SER A 178 -21.04 -2.82 6.68
C SER A 178 -22.32 -3.30 6.00
N ASN A 179 -22.88 -2.55 5.05
CA ASN A 179 -24.10 -2.94 4.31
C ASN A 179 -23.93 -4.28 3.56
N ASN A 180 -22.74 -4.53 3.01
CA ASN A 180 -22.40 -5.82 2.40
C ASN A 180 -21.39 -6.58 3.27
N ILE A 181 -21.85 -7.67 3.89
CA ILE A 181 -21.03 -8.52 4.77
C ILE A 181 -19.85 -9.14 4.02
N GLN A 182 -20.02 -9.50 2.74
CA GLN A 182 -18.96 -10.12 1.93
C GLN A 182 -17.90 -9.11 1.48
N ARG A 183 -18.26 -7.84 1.38
CA ARG A 183 -17.36 -6.75 0.95
C ARG A 183 -17.62 -5.52 1.79
N GLN A 184 -17.11 -5.55 3.01
CA GLN A 184 -16.97 -4.33 3.81
C GLN A 184 -16.04 -3.37 3.09
N ARG A 185 -16.37 -2.07 3.14
CA ARG A 185 -15.59 -1.02 2.50
C ARG A 185 -15.40 0.14 3.45
N ILE A 186 -14.22 0.75 3.38
CA ILE A 186 -14.00 2.03 4.06
C ILE A 186 -14.74 3.09 3.26
N GLN A 187 -15.69 3.73 3.92
CA GLN A 187 -16.40 4.88 3.41
C GLN A 187 -15.77 6.13 4.01
N ILE A 188 -15.59 7.14 3.17
CA ILE A 188 -15.13 8.45 3.63
C ILE A 188 -16.15 9.52 3.31
N ARG A 189 -16.23 10.53 4.17
CA ARG A 189 -17.03 11.73 3.96
C ARG A 189 -16.14 12.95 4.10
N LEU A 190 -16.39 13.96 3.29
CA LEU A 190 -15.63 15.20 3.33
C LEU A 190 -16.04 16.02 4.56
N VAL A 191 -15.08 16.57 5.28
CA VAL A 191 -15.31 17.50 6.40
C VAL A 191 -14.82 18.89 6.01
N LYS A 192 -13.61 18.97 5.47
CA LYS A 192 -13.03 20.19 4.90
C LYS A 192 -12.37 19.87 3.56
N PRO A 193 -12.53 20.72 2.53
CA PRO A 193 -13.33 21.94 2.48
C PRO A 193 -14.85 21.67 2.55
N PHE A 194 -15.61 22.58 3.18
CA PHE A 194 -17.04 22.39 3.41
C PHE A 194 -17.83 22.72 2.14
N ILE A 195 -18.49 21.69 1.60
CA ILE A 195 -19.42 21.77 0.48
C ILE A 195 -20.83 21.59 1.03
N ASP A 196 -21.68 22.58 0.78
CA ASP A 196 -23.07 22.54 1.22
C ASP A 196 -23.82 21.33 0.65
N GLY A 197 -24.61 20.66 1.48
CA GLY A 197 -25.32 19.43 1.12
C GLY A 197 -24.48 18.14 0.98
N PHE A 198 -23.14 18.24 0.93
CA PHE A 198 -22.25 17.09 0.73
C PHE A 198 -21.30 16.80 1.90
N SER A 199 -20.82 17.84 2.61
CA SER A 199 -19.84 17.70 3.69
C SER A 199 -20.49 17.47 5.06
N VAL A 200 -19.77 16.77 5.94
CA VAL A 200 -20.20 16.48 7.32
C VAL A 200 -19.49 17.39 8.30
N SER A 201 -20.16 17.75 9.39
CA SER A 201 -19.55 18.52 10.47
C SER A 201 -18.43 17.73 11.16
N PRO A 202 -17.34 18.39 11.61
CA PRO A 202 -16.28 17.72 12.33
C PRO A 202 -16.77 17.02 13.60
N ILE A 203 -16.21 15.86 13.92
CA ILE A 203 -16.41 15.20 15.20
C ILE A 203 -15.68 16.02 16.26
N VAL A 204 -16.44 16.60 17.18
CA VAL A 204 -15.89 17.27 18.35
C VAL A 204 -15.15 16.21 19.18
N LYS A 205 -13.81 16.19 19.08
CA LYS A 205 -12.99 15.40 20.00
C LYS A 205 -13.15 16.05 21.37
N ASN A 206 -13.96 15.47 22.24
CA ASN A 206 -13.94 15.80 23.67
C ASN A 206 -12.50 15.55 24.15
N LYS A 207 -11.76 16.65 24.34
CA LYS A 207 -10.34 16.66 24.72
C LYS A 207 -10.05 15.93 26.04
N THR A 208 -11.08 15.55 26.79
CA THR A 208 -10.98 15.02 28.16
C THR A 208 -10.43 13.60 28.29
N ALA A 209 -10.39 12.79 27.22
CA ALA A 209 -10.01 11.37 27.32
C ALA A 209 -8.55 11.05 26.95
N LEU A 210 -7.82 11.97 26.33
CA LEU A 210 -6.42 11.74 25.91
C LEU A 210 -5.39 12.16 26.96
N GLU A 211 -5.76 13.02 27.92
CA GLU A 211 -4.85 13.46 29.01
C GLU A 211 -4.78 12.47 30.18
N GLU A 212 -5.75 11.57 30.35
CA GLU A 212 -5.72 10.57 31.43
C GLU A 212 -4.77 9.40 31.17
N VAL A 213 -4.49 9.08 29.90
CA VAL A 213 -3.59 7.95 29.56
C VAL A 213 -2.12 8.31 29.82
N ASP A 214 -1.70 9.55 29.54
CA ASP A 214 -0.31 9.98 29.78
C ASP A 214 0.05 10.07 31.28
N ASN A 215 -0.92 10.34 32.15
CA ASN A 215 -0.69 10.42 33.59
C ASN A 215 -0.57 9.06 34.30
N THR A 216 -0.98 7.96 33.66
CA THR A 216 -0.88 6.62 34.26
C THR A 216 0.48 5.95 34.04
N ILE A 217 1.28 6.42 33.06
CA ILE A 217 2.57 5.83 32.72
C ILE A 217 3.71 6.31 33.66
N THR A 218 3.50 7.38 34.43
CA THR A 218 4.55 8.00 35.27
C THR A 218 4.65 7.47 36.71
N THR A 219 3.83 6.51 37.13
CA THR A 219 3.98 5.90 38.48
C THR A 219 4.98 4.73 38.45
N PRO A 220 6.10 4.79 39.20
CA PRO A 220 7.09 3.74 39.20
C PRO A 220 6.59 2.51 39.98
N VAL A 221 6.53 1.36 39.30
CA VAL A 221 6.18 0.07 39.88
C VAL A 221 7.18 -0.30 40.99
N LYS A 222 6.70 -0.42 42.24
CA LYS A 222 7.50 -0.92 43.38
C LYS A 222 7.96 -2.36 43.11
N ARG A 223 9.27 -2.56 42.97
CA ARG A 223 9.92 -3.88 42.92
C ARG A 223 9.60 -4.66 44.21
N LEU A 224 8.91 -5.79 44.08
CA LEU A 224 8.76 -6.79 45.13
C LEU A 224 10.12 -7.42 45.43
N LYS A 225 10.61 -7.27 46.68
CA LYS A 225 11.80 -7.95 47.18
C LYS A 225 11.51 -9.44 47.31
N VAL A 226 12.16 -10.26 46.49
CA VAL A 226 12.23 -11.71 46.66
C VAL A 226 13.11 -12.00 47.88
N LYS A 227 12.52 -12.60 48.93
CA LYS A 227 13.28 -13.13 50.08
C LYS A 227 14.04 -14.38 49.62
N SER A 228 15.38 -14.32 49.65
CA SER A 228 16.22 -15.52 49.52
C SER A 228 16.15 -16.34 50.80
N SER A 229 15.79 -17.61 50.68
CA SER A 229 15.93 -18.60 51.76
C SER A 229 17.06 -19.57 51.40
N LYS A 230 18.19 -19.39 52.07
CA LYS A 230 19.20 -20.36 52.55
C LYS A 230 20.51 -19.61 52.79
#